data_AF-A0A965X163-F1
#
_entry.id   AF-A0A965X163-F1
#
_cell.length_a   1.000
_cell.length_b   1.000
_cell.length_c   1.000
_cell.angle_alpha   90.00
_cell.angle_beta   90.00
_cell.angle_gamma   90.00
#
_symmetry.space_group_name_H-M   'P 1'
#
loop_
_entity.id
_entity.type
_entity.pdbx_description
1 polymer ?
#
loop_
_entity_poly.entity_id
_entity_poly.type
_entity_poly.pdbx_seq_one_letter_code
_entity_poly.pdbx_strand_id
1 'polypeptide(L)'
;MDQQTAIKILNSARSSKEQLREALAWALGEAPQPSRNKFGTGSKGGAKEPSAFNECKSVFSAEYRKTAGVTYVFGVKDGVALASIIKKLEAMGESNIPGAFTVIVQNLPEWYRKNAFSIPVINSKLNEIIASISKKTGSTNGNNAAREAVRNAFTGGR
;
A
#
# COMPACT_ATOMS: atom_id res chain seq x y z
N MET A 1 29.78 -25.89 -17.77
CA MET A 1 30.31 -26.51 -16.54
C MET A 1 30.83 -27.88 -16.90
N ASP A 2 31.99 -28.28 -16.37
CA ASP A 2 32.56 -29.61 -16.54
C ASP A 2 32.16 -30.54 -15.38
N GLN A 3 32.18 -31.85 -15.62
CA GLN A 3 31.69 -32.86 -14.66
C GLN A 3 32.47 -32.84 -13.33
N GLN A 4 33.78 -32.59 -13.37
CA GLN A 4 34.61 -32.55 -12.17
C GLN A 4 34.27 -31.32 -11.32
N THR A 5 34.05 -30.17 -11.95
CA THR A 5 33.62 -28.95 -11.24
C THR A 5 32.22 -29.08 -10.64
N ALA A 6 31.28 -29.74 -11.32
CA ALA A 6 29.93 -30.00 -10.78
C ALA A 6 29.99 -30.86 -9.51
N ILE A 7 30.76 -31.97 -9.54
CA ILE A 7 30.94 -32.86 -8.39
C ILE A 7 31.61 -32.12 -7.22
N LYS A 8 32.62 -31.30 -7.51
CA LYS A 8 33.32 -30.51 -6.49
C LYS A 8 32.39 -29.50 -5.81
N ILE A 9 31.49 -28.87 -6.56
CA ILE A 9 30.53 -27.90 -6.02
C ILE A 9 29.47 -28.61 -5.17
N LEU A 10 28.94 -29.76 -5.61
CA LEU A 10 27.94 -30.55 -4.88
C LEU A 10 28.48 -31.11 -3.55
N ASN A 11 29.75 -31.51 -3.51
CA ASN A 11 30.37 -32.09 -2.31
C ASN A 11 31.00 -31.03 -1.38
N SER A 12 30.99 -29.76 -1.76
CA SER A 12 31.60 -28.69 -0.96
C SER A 12 30.58 -28.05 -0.03
N ALA A 13 30.84 -28.14 1.29
CA ALA A 13 30.05 -27.47 2.32
C ALA A 13 30.14 -25.93 2.28
N ARG A 14 31.09 -25.37 1.51
CA ARG A 14 31.29 -23.91 1.35
C ARG A 14 30.66 -23.34 0.08
N SER A 15 30.08 -24.18 -0.78
CA SER A 15 29.44 -23.71 -2.01
C SER A 15 28.19 -22.90 -1.70
N SER A 16 27.98 -21.81 -2.42
CA SER A 16 26.76 -21.02 -2.25
C SER A 16 25.53 -21.80 -2.75
N LYS A 17 24.35 -21.45 -2.24
CA LYS A 17 23.09 -22.08 -2.65
C LYS A 17 22.78 -21.93 -4.15
N GLU A 18 23.33 -20.91 -4.78
CA GLU A 18 23.20 -20.65 -6.21
C GLU A 18 24.12 -21.59 -7.00
N GLN A 19 25.38 -21.71 -6.57
CA GLN A 19 26.34 -22.65 -7.16
C GLN A 19 25.85 -24.10 -7.06
N LEU A 20 25.26 -24.49 -5.93
CA LEU A 20 24.67 -25.83 -5.76
C LEU A 20 23.50 -26.09 -6.71
N ARG A 21 22.66 -25.09 -6.97
CA ARG A 21 21.54 -25.22 -7.91
C ARG A 21 22.01 -25.29 -9.35
N GLU A 22 23.02 -24.52 -9.72
CA GLU A 22 23.62 -24.58 -11.05
C GLU A 22 24.27 -25.94 -11.30
N ALA A 23 25.01 -26.46 -10.32
CA ALA A 23 25.62 -27.79 -10.40
C ALA A 23 24.57 -28.92 -10.48
N LEU A 24 23.48 -28.81 -9.71
CA LEU A 24 22.35 -29.76 -9.76
C LEU A 24 21.58 -29.68 -11.08
N ALA A 25 21.26 -28.48 -11.55
CA ALA A 25 20.54 -28.28 -12.81
C ALA A 25 21.37 -28.81 -13.99
N TRP A 26 22.67 -28.54 -13.99
CA TRP A 26 23.60 -29.10 -14.98
C TRP A 26 23.65 -30.64 -14.93
N ALA A 27 23.71 -31.24 -13.73
CA ALA A 27 23.72 -32.69 -13.57
C ALA A 27 22.41 -33.36 -14.01
N LEU A 28 21.28 -32.66 -13.90
CA LEU A 28 19.96 -33.13 -14.30
C LEU A 28 19.62 -32.81 -15.77
N GLY A 29 20.48 -32.07 -16.48
CA GLY A 29 20.21 -31.62 -17.85
C GLY A 29 19.11 -30.55 -17.94
N GLU A 30 18.79 -29.88 -16.84
CA GLU A 30 17.75 -28.84 -16.77
C GLU A 30 18.37 -27.44 -16.79
N ALA A 31 17.59 -26.44 -17.23
CA ALA A 31 18.00 -25.05 -17.15
C ALA A 31 18.05 -24.58 -15.68
N PRO A 32 19.09 -23.82 -15.27
CA PRO A 32 19.21 -23.34 -13.89
C PRO A 32 18.03 -22.43 -13.54
N GLN A 33 17.22 -22.88 -12.56
CA GLN A 33 16.09 -22.12 -12.06
C GLN A 33 16.60 -20.90 -11.25
N PRO A 34 16.13 -19.67 -11.55
CA PRO A 34 16.54 -18.49 -10.81
C PRO A 34 16.18 -18.63 -9.32
N SER A 35 17.01 -18.03 -8.46
CA SER A 35 16.88 -18.19 -7.02
C SER A 35 15.50 -17.71 -6.56
N ARG A 36 14.69 -18.66 -6.06
CA ARG A 36 13.44 -18.32 -5.36
C ARG A 36 13.83 -17.70 -4.02
N ASN A 37 14.00 -16.38 -3.99
CA ASN A 37 14.24 -15.61 -2.78
C ASN A 37 13.08 -15.87 -1.82
N LYS A 38 13.31 -16.70 -0.80
CA LYS A 38 12.38 -17.01 0.29
C LYS A 38 12.37 -15.88 1.34
N PHE A 39 12.28 -14.64 0.87
CA PHE A 39 11.83 -13.50 1.65
C PHE A 39 10.79 -12.75 0.82
N GLY A 40 9.54 -13.21 0.96
CA GLY A 40 8.31 -12.44 0.74
C GLY A 40 8.32 -11.32 -0.29
N THR A 41 8.64 -11.60 -1.54
CA THR A 41 8.22 -10.75 -2.66
C THR A 41 7.37 -11.59 -3.59
N GLY A 42 6.06 -11.56 -3.34
CA GLY A 42 5.07 -12.01 -4.31
C GLY A 42 5.35 -11.32 -5.65
N SER A 43 5.60 -12.16 -6.66
CA SER A 43 5.45 -11.95 -8.09
C SER A 43 5.89 -10.58 -8.62
N LYS A 44 7.04 -10.55 -9.32
CA LYS A 44 7.39 -9.48 -10.25
C LYS A 44 7.69 -10.08 -11.62
N GLY A 45 6.71 -9.96 -12.51
CA GLY A 45 6.82 -10.25 -13.94
C GLY A 45 5.73 -9.57 -14.77
N GLY A 46 4.92 -8.69 -14.17
CA GLY A 46 4.02 -7.78 -14.88
C GLY A 46 4.20 -6.41 -14.24
N ALA A 47 4.12 -5.35 -15.04
CA ALA A 47 3.98 -3.99 -14.53
C ALA A 47 2.94 -4.03 -13.41
N LYS A 48 3.37 -3.89 -12.15
CA LYS A 48 2.43 -3.85 -11.03
C LYS A 48 1.66 -2.58 -11.25
N GLU A 49 0.39 -2.70 -11.65
CA GLU A 49 -0.53 -1.59 -11.48
C GLU A 49 -0.31 -1.03 -10.08
N PRO A 50 -0.17 0.29 -9.94
CA PRO A 50 0.07 0.90 -8.66
C PRO A 50 -1.00 0.40 -7.69
N SER A 51 -0.57 -0.43 -6.73
CA SER A 51 -1.47 -0.91 -5.67
C SER A 51 -2.16 0.32 -5.07
N ALA A 52 -3.47 0.25 -4.85
CA ALA A 52 -4.24 1.33 -4.20
C ALA A 52 -3.55 1.84 -2.92
N PHE A 53 -2.80 0.98 -2.23
CA PHE A 53 -1.93 1.34 -1.13
C PHE A 53 -0.81 2.33 -1.50
N ASN A 54 -0.07 2.07 -2.58
CA ASN A 54 0.99 2.96 -3.05
C ASN A 54 0.45 4.29 -3.56
N GLU A 55 -0.75 4.29 -4.15
CA GLU A 55 -1.43 5.53 -4.56
C GLU A 55 -1.89 6.34 -3.35
N CYS A 56 -2.55 5.72 -2.36
CA CYS A 56 -2.93 6.42 -1.14
C CYS A 56 -1.68 6.96 -0.41
N LYS A 57 -0.59 6.19 -0.42
CA LYS A 57 0.69 6.61 0.14
C LYS A 57 1.27 7.84 -0.58
N SER A 58 1.24 7.86 -1.91
CA SER A 58 1.76 9.00 -2.68
C SER A 58 0.91 10.26 -2.46
N VAL A 59 -0.42 10.11 -2.44
CA VAL A 59 -1.37 11.18 -2.12
C VAL A 59 -1.10 11.76 -0.74
N PHE A 60 -0.99 10.92 0.29
CA PHE A 60 -0.71 11.39 1.65
C PHE A 60 0.62 12.14 1.71
N SER A 61 1.66 11.59 1.10
CA SER A 61 3.00 12.19 1.11
C SER A 61 3.02 13.55 0.42
N ALA A 62 2.31 13.67 -0.71
CA ALA A 62 2.19 14.92 -1.44
C ALA A 62 1.46 15.98 -0.63
N GLU A 63 0.34 15.62 0.00
CA GLU A 63 -0.45 16.57 0.80
C GLU A 63 0.25 16.94 2.12
N TYR A 64 0.98 16.01 2.73
CA TYR A 64 1.86 16.27 3.86
C TYR A 64 2.95 17.26 3.50
N ARG A 65 3.62 17.06 2.37
CA ARG A 65 4.65 17.99 1.92
C ARG A 65 4.10 19.38 1.65
N LYS A 66 2.88 19.50 1.09
CA LYS A 66 2.24 20.81 0.89
C LYS A 66 1.88 21.52 2.20
N THR A 67 1.41 20.77 3.19
CA THR A 67 0.92 21.35 4.46
C THR A 67 2.04 21.60 5.46
N ALA A 68 2.98 20.66 5.61
CA ALA A 68 4.06 20.73 6.59
C ALA A 68 5.40 21.22 5.99
N GLY A 69 5.52 21.31 4.66
CA GLY A 69 6.75 21.73 3.98
C GLY A 69 7.88 20.69 4.00
N VAL A 70 7.71 19.56 4.67
CA VAL A 70 8.75 18.53 4.86
C VAL A 70 8.32 17.17 4.30
N THR A 71 9.29 16.32 4.00
CA THR A 71 9.05 14.96 3.49
C THR A 71 8.57 14.06 4.64
N TYR A 72 7.42 13.41 4.47
CA TYR A 72 6.91 12.45 5.45
C TYR A 72 7.73 11.16 5.45
N VAL A 73 8.18 10.73 6.64
CA VAL A 73 8.89 9.45 6.82
C VAL A 73 7.87 8.37 7.16
N PHE A 74 7.65 7.45 6.23
CA PHE A 74 6.75 6.31 6.44
C PHE A 74 7.38 5.25 7.33
N GLY A 75 6.78 5.01 8.49
CA GLY A 75 7.08 3.88 9.37
C GLY A 75 6.16 2.67 9.15
N VAL A 76 6.47 1.59 9.86
CA VAL A 76 5.68 0.34 9.83
C VAL A 76 4.26 0.57 10.37
N LYS A 77 4.11 1.41 11.41
CA LYS A 77 2.80 1.77 12.00
C LYS A 77 1.90 2.51 11.00
N ASP A 78 2.49 3.36 10.17
CA ASP A 78 1.77 4.07 9.11
C ASP A 78 1.25 3.12 8.03
N GLY A 79 2.05 2.11 7.68
CA GLY A 79 1.63 1.08 6.73
C GLY A 79 0.45 0.26 7.23
N VAL A 80 0.48 -0.17 8.50
CA VAL A 80 -0.64 -0.88 9.13
C VAL A 80 -1.89 0.01 9.18
N ALA A 81 -1.73 1.28 9.55
CA ALA A 81 -2.82 2.24 9.60
C ALA A 81 -3.43 2.49 8.21
N LEU A 82 -2.61 2.67 7.16
CA LEU A 82 -3.07 2.87 5.80
C LEU A 82 -3.84 1.66 5.26
N ALA A 83 -3.32 0.45 5.50
CA ALA A 83 -4.01 -0.78 5.13
C ALA A 83 -5.36 -0.92 5.86
N SER A 84 -5.42 -0.51 7.14
CA SER A 84 -6.68 -0.49 7.89
C SER A 84 -7.68 0.53 7.36
N ILE A 85 -7.24 1.69 6.89
CA ILE A 85 -8.11 2.70 6.27
C ILE A 85 -8.68 2.16 4.96
N ILE A 86 -7.83 1.57 4.11
CA ILE A 86 -8.22 0.96 2.85
C ILE A 86 -9.32 -0.10 3.07
N LYS A 87 -9.11 -1.02 4.02
CA LYS A 87 -10.12 -2.03 4.37
C LYS A 87 -11.44 -1.43 4.85
N LYS A 88 -11.40 -0.31 5.58
CA LYS A 88 -12.62 0.38 6.04
C LYS A 88 -13.37 1.00 4.85
N LEU A 89 -12.66 1.59 3.89
CA LEU A 89 -13.24 2.15 2.67
C LEU A 89 -13.86 1.06 1.79
N GLU A 90 -13.17 -0.06 1.62
CA GLU A 90 -13.70 -1.25 0.94
C GLU A 90 -14.98 -1.77 1.62
N ALA A 91 -14.97 -1.87 2.96
CA ALA A 91 -16.14 -2.30 3.73
C ALA A 91 -17.33 -1.32 3.64
N MET A 92 -17.07 -0.03 3.37
CA MET A 92 -18.13 0.95 3.11
C MET A 92 -18.77 0.79 1.72
N GLY A 93 -18.14 0.02 0.82
CA GLY A 93 -18.59 -0.24 -0.55
C GLY A 93 -17.98 0.72 -1.57
N GLU A 94 -16.85 1.35 -1.24
CA GLU A 94 -16.18 2.31 -2.11
C GLU A 94 -15.37 1.58 -3.19
N SER A 95 -15.62 1.90 -4.46
CA SER A 95 -14.90 1.32 -5.59
C SER A 95 -13.62 2.09 -5.93
N ASN A 96 -13.55 3.39 -5.61
CA ASN A 96 -12.37 4.23 -5.84
C ASN A 96 -11.68 4.62 -4.52
N ILE A 97 -10.97 3.66 -3.93
CA ILE A 97 -10.24 3.83 -2.67
C ILE A 97 -9.23 4.99 -2.71
N PRO A 98 -8.39 5.13 -3.76
CA PRO A 98 -7.43 6.25 -3.86
C PRO A 98 -8.13 7.61 -3.94
N GLY A 99 -9.23 7.70 -4.70
CA GLY A 99 -10.08 8.90 -4.75
C GLY A 99 -10.64 9.25 -3.38
N ALA A 100 -11.15 8.25 -2.65
CA ALA A 100 -11.73 8.48 -1.32
C ALA A 100 -10.73 8.97 -0.31
N PHE A 101 -9.58 8.31 -0.30
CA PHE A 101 -8.51 8.68 0.56
C PHE A 101 -8.03 10.12 0.26
N THR A 102 -7.95 10.50 -1.02
CA THR A 102 -7.62 11.88 -1.43
C THR A 102 -8.60 12.90 -0.86
N VAL A 103 -9.91 12.67 -1.02
CA VAL A 103 -10.95 13.56 -0.50
C VAL A 103 -10.86 13.70 1.02
N ILE A 104 -10.62 12.59 1.73
CA ILE A 104 -10.46 12.59 3.18
C ILE A 104 -9.27 13.46 3.57
N VAL A 105 -8.10 13.26 2.97
CA VAL A 105 -6.88 14.00 3.31
C VAL A 105 -7.02 15.50 2.97
N GLN A 106 -7.62 15.83 1.82
CA GLN A 106 -7.86 17.21 1.39
C GLN A 106 -8.92 17.93 2.23
N ASN A 107 -9.86 17.22 2.84
CA ASN A 107 -10.90 17.82 3.69
C ASN A 107 -10.64 17.63 5.19
N LEU A 108 -9.41 17.27 5.56
CA LEU A 108 -9.04 17.17 6.97
C LEU A 108 -9.28 18.50 7.71
N PRO A 109 -9.92 18.47 8.89
CA PRO A 109 -10.12 19.65 9.72
C PRO A 109 -8.80 20.38 10.02
N GLU A 110 -8.87 21.69 10.21
CA GLU A 110 -7.65 22.50 10.40
C GLU A 110 -6.88 22.15 11.67
N TRP A 111 -7.59 21.75 12.73
CA TRP A 111 -6.98 21.25 13.96
C TRP A 111 -6.18 19.95 13.76
N TYR A 112 -6.57 19.11 12.79
CA TYR A 112 -5.81 17.91 12.39
C TYR A 112 -4.51 18.27 11.69
N ARG A 113 -4.58 19.21 10.74
CA ARG A 113 -3.42 19.65 9.97
C ARG A 113 -2.35 20.29 10.85
N LYS A 114 -2.76 21.01 11.90
CA LYS A 114 -1.86 21.72 12.81
C LYS A 114 -1.23 20.83 13.88
N ASN A 115 -1.94 19.83 14.41
CA ASN A 115 -1.51 19.11 15.62
C ASN A 115 -1.27 17.60 15.45
N ALA A 116 -1.87 16.95 14.45
CA ALA A 116 -1.92 15.49 14.41
C ALA A 116 -1.96 14.92 12.98
N PHE A 117 -1.23 15.53 12.06
CA PHE A 117 -1.23 15.17 10.65
C PHE A 117 -0.42 13.88 10.41
N SER A 118 -0.96 12.73 10.81
CA SER A 118 -0.32 11.42 10.63
C SER A 118 -1.36 10.34 10.31
N ILE A 119 -0.96 9.32 9.55
CA ILE A 119 -1.85 8.24 9.10
C ILE A 119 -2.47 7.44 10.26
N PRO A 120 -1.74 7.12 11.34
CA PRO A 120 -2.31 6.41 12.48
C PRO A 120 -3.43 7.19 13.16
N VAL A 121 -3.27 8.51 13.30
CA VAL A 121 -4.31 9.36 13.90
C VAL A 121 -5.51 9.48 12.97
N ILE A 122 -5.28 9.63 11.65
CA ILE A 122 -6.36 9.58 10.65
C ILE A 122 -7.14 8.27 10.75
N ASN A 123 -6.46 7.12 10.90
CA ASN A 123 -7.14 5.82 11.05
C ASN A 123 -7.97 5.74 12.35
N SER A 124 -7.43 6.22 13.46
CA SER A 124 -8.13 6.21 14.77
C SER A 124 -9.39 7.05 14.75
N LYS A 125 -9.43 8.09 13.90
CA LYS A 125 -10.46 9.12 13.90
C LYS A 125 -11.19 9.23 12.58
N LEU A 126 -11.07 8.20 11.74
CA LEU A 126 -11.63 8.15 10.39
C LEU A 126 -13.14 8.41 10.41
N ASN A 127 -13.87 7.81 11.35
CA ASN A 127 -15.31 7.99 11.48
C ASN A 127 -15.70 9.43 11.82
N GLU A 128 -14.93 10.11 12.68
CA GLU A 128 -15.14 11.52 13.03
C GLU A 128 -14.84 12.43 11.83
N ILE A 129 -13.78 12.12 11.07
CA ILE A 129 -13.41 12.86 9.86
C ILE A 129 -14.49 12.70 8.79
N ILE A 130 -14.96 11.47 8.52
CA ILE A 130 -16.05 11.22 7.56
C ILE A 130 -17.33 11.94 7.99
N ALA A 131 -17.71 11.87 9.27
CA ALA A 131 -18.87 12.57 9.80
C ALA A 131 -18.72 14.10 9.69
N SER A 132 -17.53 14.64 9.95
CA SER A 132 -17.24 16.07 9.79
C SER A 132 -17.31 16.53 8.34
N ILE A 133 -16.86 15.70 7.40
CA ILE A 133 -16.96 15.98 5.96
C ILE A 133 -18.43 15.98 5.55
N SER A 134 -19.19 14.95 5.94
CA SER A 134 -20.63 14.85 5.64
C SER A 134 -21.45 16.04 6.19
N LYS A 135 -21.10 16.56 7.39
CA LYS A 135 -21.72 17.78 7.95
C LYS A 135 -21.36 19.05 7.16
N LYS A 136 -20.12 19.16 6.67
CA LYS A 136 -19.69 20.33 5.86
C LYS A 136 -20.37 20.39 4.50
N THR A 137 -20.73 19.24 3.92
CA THR A 137 -21.43 19.15 2.63
C THR A 137 -22.95 19.33 2.74
N GLY A 138 -23.47 19.67 3.93
CA GLY A 138 -24.86 20.13 4.08
C GLY A 138 -25.95 19.06 3.93
N SER A 139 -25.66 17.78 4.17
CA SER A 139 -26.70 16.74 4.14
C SER A 139 -27.25 16.45 5.54
N THR A 140 -28.31 17.18 5.90
CA THR A 140 -29.15 16.92 7.06
C THR A 140 -30.02 15.69 6.77
N ASN A 141 -29.57 14.47 7.10
CA ASN A 141 -30.41 13.42 7.71
C ASN A 141 -29.67 12.09 7.91
N GLY A 142 -30.08 11.39 8.97
CA GLY A 142 -29.37 10.30 9.62
C GLY A 142 -29.04 9.07 8.75
N ASN A 143 -27.89 8.49 9.09
CA ASN A 143 -27.42 7.10 8.91
C ASN A 143 -27.39 6.47 7.50
N ASN A 144 -28.16 6.94 6.51
CA ASN A 144 -28.04 6.54 5.11
C ASN A 144 -27.34 7.60 4.22
N ALA A 145 -27.36 8.88 4.63
CA ALA A 145 -26.76 9.97 3.86
C ALA A 145 -25.22 9.94 3.81
N ALA A 146 -24.53 9.32 4.78
CA ALA A 146 -23.07 9.25 4.73
C ALA A 146 -22.56 8.40 3.56
N ARG A 147 -23.27 7.31 3.23
CA ARG A 147 -22.93 6.45 2.07
C ARG A 147 -23.30 7.13 0.75
N GLU A 148 -24.39 7.89 0.72
CA GLU A 148 -24.84 8.64 -0.45
C GLU A 148 -24.03 9.92 -0.70
N ALA A 149 -23.55 10.60 0.34
CA ALA A 149 -22.70 11.79 0.22
C ALA A 149 -21.29 11.43 -0.25
N VAL A 150 -20.75 10.28 0.20
CA VAL A 150 -19.54 9.70 -0.38
C VAL A 150 -19.81 9.30 -1.83
N ARG A 151 -20.89 8.59 -2.14
CA ARG A 151 -21.21 8.24 -3.54
C ARG A 151 -21.37 9.48 -4.46
N ASN A 152 -22.13 10.49 -4.05
CA ASN A 152 -22.41 11.69 -4.87
C ASN A 152 -21.21 12.62 -5.02
N ALA A 153 -20.36 12.76 -3.99
CA ALA A 153 -19.10 13.50 -4.13
C ALA A 153 -18.10 12.81 -5.08
N PHE A 154 -18.34 11.54 -5.42
CA PHE A 154 -17.44 10.71 -6.21
C PHE A 154 -17.94 10.42 -7.63
N THR A 155 -19.24 10.50 -7.88
CA THR A 155 -19.84 10.31 -9.22
C THR A 155 -20.32 11.61 -9.89
N GLY A 156 -20.40 12.73 -9.16
CA GLY A 156 -20.91 14.01 -9.68
C GLY A 156 -19.81 14.93 -10.20
N GLY A 157 -19.34 14.71 -11.43
CA GLY A 157 -18.35 15.57 -12.08
C GLY A 157 -18.13 15.24 -13.55
N ARG A 158 -19.21 15.26 -14.33
CA ARG A 158 -19.16 15.39 -15.80
C ARG A 158 -20.19 16.41 -16.23
#